data_AF-A0A7K1B5P6-F1
#
_entry.id   AF-A0A7K1B5P6-F1
#
_cell.length_a   1.000
_cell.length_b   1.000
_cell.length_c   1.000
_cell.angle_alpha   90.00
_cell.angle_beta   90.00
_cell.angle_gamma   90.00
#
_symmetry.space_group_name_H-M   'P 1'
#
loop_
_entity.id
_entity.type
_entity.pdbx_description
1 polymer ?
#
loop_
_entity_poly.entity_id
_entity_poly.type
_entity_poly.pdbx_seq_one_letter_code
_entity_poly.pdbx_strand_id
1 'polypeptide(L)' 'MPTLTVGGTLSTSGPLMAATGAEVSRRHTNVSVAGAGHWIPEEAPDALVDAWRRWQQDVVGRS' A
#
# COMPACT_ATOMS: atom_id res chain seq x y z
N MET A 1 -1.71 -13.26 -7.62
CA MET A 1 -2.47 -12.05 -7.99
C MET A 1 -1.61 -10.84 -7.65
N PRO A 2 -1.71 -9.72 -8.38
CA PRO A 2 -1.08 -8.48 -7.98
C PRO A 2 -1.56 -8.07 -6.58
N THR A 3 -0.68 -7.51 -5.76
CA THR A 3 -1.00 -7.10 -4.38
C THR A 3 -0.48 -5.69 -4.11
N LEU A 4 -1.31 -4.88 -3.45
CA LEU A 4 -0.94 -3.57 -2.92
C LEU A 4 -0.92 -3.64 -1.39
N THR A 5 0.20 -3.25 -0.78
CA THR A 5 0.26 -2.92 0.65
C THR A 5 0.32 -1.40 0.81
N VAL A 6 -0.48 -0.86 1.72
CA VAL A 6 -0.42 0.55 2.14
C VAL A 6 -0.20 0.60 3.65
N GLY A 7 0.87 1.25 4.09
CA GLY A 7 1.28 1.33 5.49
C GLY A 7 1.66 2.76 5.89
N GLY A 8 1.31 3.20 7.11
CA GLY A 8 1.74 4.50 7.63
C GLY A 8 3.18 4.45 8.15
N THR A 9 3.95 5.53 7.98
CA THR A 9 5.36 5.59 8.44
C THR A 9 5.50 5.62 9.96
N LEU A 10 4.45 6.02 10.69
CA LEU A 10 4.39 6.01 12.16
C LEU A 10 3.89 4.66 12.70
N SER A 11 3.42 3.76 11.82
CA SER A 11 2.91 2.45 12.21
C SER A 11 4.04 1.44 12.40
N THR A 12 3.98 0.69 13.51
CA THR A 12 4.85 -0.47 13.72
C THR A 12 4.50 -1.64 12.80
N SER A 13 3.25 -1.72 12.31
CA SER A 13 2.81 -2.78 11.40
C SER A 13 3.07 -2.47 9.92
N GLY A 14 3.28 -1.21 9.55
CA GLY A 14 3.52 -0.80 8.15
C GLY A 14 4.69 -1.55 7.49
N PRO A 15 5.90 -1.54 8.10
CA PRO A 15 7.04 -2.29 7.57
C PRO A 15 6.81 -3.81 7.51
N LEU A 16 6.09 -4.37 8.49
CA LEU A 16 5.77 -5.81 8.52
C LEU A 16 4.85 -6.19 7.36
N MET A 17 3.79 -5.41 7.09
CA MET A 17 2.88 -5.68 5.97
C MET A 17 3.58 -5.54 4.62
N ALA A 18 4.57 -4.65 4.50
CA ALA A 18 5.38 -4.52 3.30
C ALA A 18 6.22 -5.78 3.07
N ALA A 19 6.91 -6.25 4.11
CA ALA A 19 7.71 -7.47 4.06
C ALA A 19 6.87 -8.71 3.74
N THR A 20 5.74 -8.88 4.44
CA THR A 20 4.81 -9.99 4.18
C THR A 20 4.26 -9.92 2.75
N GLY A 21 3.88 -8.74 2.27
CA GLY A 21 3.38 -8.55 0.91
C GLY A 21 4.40 -8.97 -0.16
N ALA A 22 5.67 -8.65 0.06
CA ALA A 22 6.77 -9.03 -0.84
C ALA A 22 7.05 -10.55 -0.80
N GLU A 23 6.90 -11.18 0.36
CA GLU A 23 7.07 -12.63 0.51
C GLU A 23 5.96 -13.42 -0.19
N VAL A 24 4.70 -13.01 -0.03
CA VAL A 24 3.55 -13.77 -0.53
C VAL A 24 3.19 -13.47 -1.99
N SER A 25 3.68 -12.35 -2.55
CA SER A 25 3.30 -11.92 -3.90
C SER A 25 4.49 -11.52 -4.77
N ARG A 26 4.66 -12.23 -5.89
CA ARG A 26 5.66 -11.90 -6.93
C ARG A 26 5.37 -10.58 -7.66
N ARG A 27 4.15 -10.04 -7.56
CA ARG A 27 3.73 -8.76 -8.15
C ARG A 27 3.20 -7.86 -7.05
N HIS A 28 4.10 -7.45 -6.16
CA HIS A 28 3.81 -6.62 -5.00
C HIS A 28 4.18 -5.15 -5.24
N THR A 29 3.32 -4.26 -4.78
CA THR A 29 3.60 -2.83 -4.67
C THR A 29 3.38 -2.42 -3.23
N ASN A 30 4.34 -1.69 -2.67
CA ASN A 30 4.24 -1.13 -1.33
C ASN A 30 4.19 0.40 -1.39
N VAL A 31 3.28 0.99 -0.63
CA VAL A 31 3.20 2.45 -0.45
C VAL A 31 3.29 2.77 1.04
N SER A 32 4.24 3.64 1.39
CA SER A 32 4.38 4.17 2.74
C SER A 32 3.81 5.60 2.82
N VAL A 33 2.78 5.79 3.64
CA VAL A 33 2.10 7.07 3.82
C VAL A 33 2.78 7.84 4.95
N ALA A 34 3.44 8.94 4.58
CA ALA A 34 4.13 9.81 5.53
C ALA A 34 3.15 10.42 6.54
N GLY A 35 3.52 10.41 7.82
CA GLY A 35 2.73 11.02 8.89
C GLY A 35 1.50 10.22 9.34
N ALA A 36 1.18 9.09 8.68
CA ALA A 36 0.11 8.19 9.08
C ALA A 36 0.62 7.08 10.01
N GLY A 37 -0.25 6.63 10.90
CA GLY A 37 -0.12 5.47 11.77
C GLY A 37 -0.87 4.25 11.21
N HIS A 38 -1.68 3.62 12.05
CA HIS A 38 -2.35 2.36 11.71
C HIS A 38 -3.63 2.57 10.89
N TRP A 39 -4.36 3.66 11.13
CA TRP A 39 -5.69 3.91 10.56
C TRP A 39 -5.63 4.85 9.35
N ILE A 40 -4.86 4.44 8.34
CA ILE A 40 -4.64 5.22 7.11
C ILE A 40 -5.94 5.69 6.42
N PRO A 41 -7.04 4.88 6.36
CA PRO A 41 -8.31 5.35 5.78
C PRO A 41 -8.90 6.58 6.49
N GLU A 42 -8.59 6.80 7.77
CA GLU A 42 -9.08 7.93 8.56
C GLU A 42 -8.05 9.06 8.60
N GLU A 43 -6.77 8.72 8.73
CA GLU A 43 -5.67 9.67 8.90
C GLU A 43 -5.24 10.34 7.59
N ALA A 44 -5.33 9.61 6.48
CA ALA A 44 -4.89 10.05 5.16
C ALA A 44 -5.72 9.40 4.03
N PRO A 45 -7.05 9.64 3.99
CA PRO A 45 -7.96 9.01 3.03
C PRO A 45 -7.54 9.24 1.57
N ASP A 46 -7.13 10.46 1.23
CA ASP A 46 -6.73 10.81 -0.13
C ASP A 46 -5.48 10.05 -0.57
N ALA A 47 -4.49 9.90 0.33
CA ALA A 47 -3.26 9.17 0.05
C ALA A 47 -3.55 7.68 -0.22
N LEU A 48 -4.49 7.07 0.51
CA LEU A 48 -4.92 5.70 0.28
C LEU A 48 -5.62 5.55 -1.08
N VAL A 49 -6.55 6.44 -1.40
CA VAL A 49 -7.31 6.41 -2.67
C VAL A 49 -6.37 6.60 -3.86
N ASP A 50 -5.42 7.54 -3.77
CA ASP A 50 -4.44 7.79 -4.82
C ASP A 50 -3.51 6.60 -5.03
N ALA A 51 -3.04 5.98 -3.95
CA ALA A 51 -2.23 4.76 -4.01
C ALA A 51 -2.99 3.63 -4.73
N TRP A 52 -4.26 3.42 -4.37
CA TRP A 52 -5.10 2.40 -4.98
C TRP A 52 -5.35 2.67 -6.47
N ARG A 53 -5.69 3.92 -6.84
CA ARG A 53 -5.93 4.30 -8.25
C ARG A 53 -4.69 4.09 -9.11
N ARG A 54 -3.51 4.53 -8.66
CA ARG A 54 -2.25 4.35 -9.39
C ARG A 54 -1.94 2.86 -9.58
N TRP A 55 -2.05 2.08 -8.50
CA TRP A 55 -1.84 0.64 -8.57
C TRP A 55 -2.82 -0.06 -9.52
N GLN A 56 -4.09 0.34 -9.51
CA GLN A 56 -5.10 -0.21 -10.43
C GLN A 56 -4.73 0.10 -11.89
N GLN A 57 -4.29 1.32 -12.20
CA GLN A 57 -3.83 1.69 -13.54
C GLN A 57 -2.62 0.84 -13.98
N ASP A 58 -1.65 0.64 -13.08
CA ASP A 58 -0.46 -0.17 -13.36
C ASP A 58 -0.79 -1.66 -13.61
N VAL A 59 -1.77 -2.19 -12.89
CA VAL A 59 -2.16 -3.60 -12.99
C VAL A 59 -3.09 -3.85 -14.18
N VAL A 60 -4.07 -2.98 -14.42
CA VAL A 60 -5.07 -3.13 -15.49
C VAL A 60 -4.51 -2.69 -16.84
N GLY A 61 -3.70 -1.64 -16.90
CA GLY A 61 -3.08 -1.14 -18.13
C GLY A 61 -1.99 -2.05 -18.73
N ARG A 62 -1.66 -3.17 -18.05
CA ARG A 62 -0.69 -4.19 -18.51
C ARG A 62 -1.35 -5.46 -19.04
N SER A 63 -2.69 -5.48 -19.18
CA SER A 63 -3.45 -6.64 -19.68
C SER A 63 -3.79 -6.51 -21.16
#